data_AF-A0A7S2ATU6-F1
#
_entry.id   AF-A0A7S2ATU6-F1
#
_cell.length_a   1.000
_cell.length_b   1.000
_cell.length_c   1.000
_cell.angle_alpha   90.00
_cell.angle_beta   90.00
_cell.angle_gamma   90.00
#
_symmetry.space_group_name_H-M   'P 1'
#
loop_
_entity.id
_entity.type
_entity.pdbx_description
1 polymer ?
#
loop_
_entity_poly.entity_id
_entity_poly.type
_entity_poly.pdbx_seq_one_letter_code
_entity_poly.pdbx_strand_id
1 'polypeptide(L)'
;GVGGIELGLVAYDNRVERMLDITPELDQFESVVDDMKKRGSTAIFSAVVEAVSMLEMRQKMMQSLDHENNKNPCAMRVLCLTDGQNNTGVTAQTALDHCLRVGVVVDAIIVGDTPDPSLLKVATATGGDCFQINSLGDGFELLENDAVASLWARHDGLAMPQRRPSSAPRVLLSDVNATVPSKVGGGGKGGGP
;
A
#
# COMPACT_ATOMS: atom_id res chain seq x y z
N GLY A 1 22.02 0.80 14.60
CA GLY A 1 21.85 0.37 13.20
C GLY A 1 20.51 0.88 12.77
N VAL A 2 20.47 1.84 11.86
CA VAL A 2 19.21 2.39 11.35
C VAL A 2 18.75 1.44 10.26
N GLY A 3 17.57 0.82 10.42
CA GLY A 3 17.00 -0.03 9.37
C GLY A 3 16.78 0.80 8.10
N GLY A 4 17.16 0.26 6.96
CA GLY A 4 16.97 0.91 5.66
C GLY A 4 15.54 0.75 5.13
N ILE A 5 15.14 1.65 4.23
CA ILE A 5 13.92 1.51 3.42
C ILE A 5 14.28 0.68 2.20
N GLU A 6 13.43 -0.28 1.86
CA GLU A 6 13.51 -1.05 0.62
C GLU A 6 12.21 -0.90 -0.14
N LEU A 7 12.31 -0.76 -1.46
CA LEU A 7 11.15 -0.57 -2.34
C LEU A 7 11.16 -1.60 -3.46
N GLY A 8 9.97 -1.98 -3.89
CA GLY A 8 9.73 -2.74 -5.12
C GLY A 8 8.59 -2.09 -5.89
N LEU A 9 8.46 -2.43 -7.17
CA LEU A 9 7.45 -1.84 -8.04
C LEU A 9 6.68 -2.90 -8.80
N VAL A 10 5.35 -2.85 -8.68
CA VAL A 10 4.42 -3.65 -9.47
C VAL A 10 3.58 -2.68 -10.30
N ALA A 11 3.66 -2.82 -11.63
CA ALA A 11 2.78 -2.13 -12.55
C ALA A 11 1.60 -3.06 -12.90
N TYR A 12 0.45 -2.46 -13.20
CA TYR A 12 -0.71 -3.22 -13.60
C TYR A 12 -1.56 -2.48 -14.63
N ASP A 13 -2.17 -3.29 -15.49
CA ASP A 13 -3.18 -2.90 -16.46
C ASP A 13 -4.23 -4.03 -16.57
N ASN A 14 -4.38 -4.68 -17.74
CA ASN A 14 -5.06 -5.97 -17.87
C ASN A 14 -4.19 -7.15 -17.39
N ARG A 15 -2.91 -6.90 -17.07
CA ARG A 15 -1.92 -7.82 -16.54
C ARG A 15 -1.25 -7.20 -15.32
N VAL A 16 -0.52 -8.03 -14.59
CA VAL A 16 0.32 -7.60 -13.47
C VAL A 16 1.76 -7.90 -13.85
N GLU A 17 2.63 -6.92 -13.71
CA GLU A 17 4.04 -7.01 -14.08
C GLU A 17 4.91 -6.50 -12.92
N ARG A 18 5.87 -7.32 -12.48
CA ARG A 18 6.91 -6.87 -11.56
C ARG A 18 7.92 -6.07 -12.35
N MET A 19 7.96 -4.78 -12.08
CA MET A 19 8.89 -3.85 -12.73
C MET A 19 10.23 -3.83 -12.00
N LEU A 20 10.20 -3.99 -10.67
CA LEU A 20 11.39 -4.00 -9.82
C LEU A 20 11.16 -4.89 -8.59
N ASP A 21 12.07 -5.84 -8.36
CA ASP A 21 12.10 -6.63 -7.13
C ASP A 21 12.45 -5.75 -5.91
N ILE A 22 12.10 -6.18 -4.69
CA ILE A 22 12.38 -5.38 -3.49
C ILE A 22 13.89 -5.19 -3.32
N THR A 23 14.31 -3.93 -3.29
CA THR A 23 15.72 -3.51 -3.25
C THR A 23 15.91 -2.29 -2.34
N PRO A 24 17.08 -2.13 -1.67
CA PRO A 24 17.49 -0.87 -1.06
C PRO A 24 18.02 0.19 -2.06
N GLU A 25 18.22 -0.16 -3.33
CA GLU A 25 18.76 0.74 -4.36
C GLU A 25 17.68 1.67 -4.95
N LEU A 26 17.43 2.80 -4.28
CA LEU A 26 16.39 3.76 -4.68
C LEU A 26 16.58 4.34 -6.09
N ASP A 27 17.81 4.53 -6.56
CA ASP A 27 18.09 5.04 -7.91
C ASP A 27 17.52 4.12 -9.01
N GLN A 28 17.47 2.81 -8.78
CA GLN A 28 16.86 1.87 -9.73
C GLN A 28 15.34 2.04 -9.77
N PHE A 29 14.72 2.33 -8.62
CA PHE A 29 13.29 2.62 -8.55
C PHE A 29 12.94 3.86 -9.36
N GLU A 30 13.70 4.95 -9.20
CA GLU A 30 13.51 6.20 -9.96
C GLU A 30 13.62 5.95 -11.47
N SER A 31 14.67 5.26 -11.91
CA SER A 31 14.86 4.95 -13.32
C SER A 31 13.71 4.14 -13.93
N VAL A 32 13.15 3.18 -13.19
CA VAL A 32 12.04 2.35 -13.69
C VAL A 32 10.72 3.14 -13.74
N VAL A 33 10.49 4.03 -12.78
CA VAL A 33 9.30 4.89 -12.75
C VAL A 33 9.28 5.86 -13.94
N ASP A 34 10.42 6.46 -14.28
CA ASP A 34 10.54 7.43 -15.38
C ASP A 34 10.19 6.83 -16.75
N ASP A 35 10.46 5.54 -16.95
CA ASP A 35 10.18 4.83 -18.21
C ASP A 35 8.74 4.27 -18.31
N MET A 36 7.94 4.40 -17.25
CA MET A 36 6.62 3.78 -17.17
C MET A 36 5.59 4.45 -18.09
N LYS A 37 4.87 3.64 -18.87
CA LYS A 37 3.82 4.11 -19.80
C LYS A 37 2.43 3.77 -19.30
N LYS A 38 1.49 4.71 -19.44
CA LYS A 38 0.06 4.49 -19.15
C LYS A 38 -0.53 3.42 -20.07
N ARG A 39 -1.38 2.54 -19.51
CA ARG A 39 -2.08 1.46 -20.23
C ARG A 39 -3.52 1.34 -19.73
N GLY A 40 -4.37 0.63 -20.48
CA GLY A 40 -5.81 0.50 -20.18
C GLY A 40 -6.19 -0.83 -19.52
N SER A 41 -7.14 -0.78 -18.57
CA SER A 41 -7.59 -1.82 -17.61
C SER A 41 -6.88 -1.73 -16.25
N THR A 42 -7.51 -2.28 -15.20
CA THR A 42 -7.14 -2.02 -13.80
C THR A 42 -7.27 -3.32 -12.99
N ALA A 43 -6.18 -4.06 -12.84
CA ALA A 43 -6.08 -5.30 -12.07
C ALA A 43 -5.57 -5.09 -10.62
N ILE A 44 -6.20 -4.15 -9.88
CA ILE A 44 -5.78 -3.69 -8.55
C ILE A 44 -5.46 -4.86 -7.61
N PHE A 45 -6.40 -5.78 -7.41
CA PHE A 45 -6.27 -6.81 -6.38
C PHE A 45 -5.25 -7.88 -6.75
N SER A 46 -5.05 -8.14 -8.05
CA SER A 46 -3.98 -9.02 -8.51
C SER A 46 -2.62 -8.39 -8.25
N ALA A 47 -2.49 -7.06 -8.46
CA ALA A 47 -1.27 -6.32 -8.16
C ALA A 47 -0.95 -6.32 -6.66
N VAL A 48 -1.97 -6.15 -5.81
CA VAL A 48 -1.82 -6.25 -4.35
C VAL A 48 -1.35 -7.65 -3.94
N VAL A 49 -1.95 -8.72 -4.47
CA VAL A 49 -1.51 -10.11 -4.17
C VAL A 49 -0.05 -10.34 -4.60
N GLU A 50 0.35 -9.79 -5.74
CA GLU A 50 1.72 -9.91 -6.22
C GLU A 50 2.71 -9.16 -5.32
N ALA A 51 2.40 -7.92 -4.95
CA ALA A 51 3.22 -7.13 -4.04
C ALA A 51 3.35 -7.79 -2.65
N VAL A 52 2.26 -8.34 -2.11
CA VAL A 52 2.27 -9.12 -0.86
C VAL A 52 3.19 -10.33 -0.98
N SER A 53 3.20 -11.01 -2.12
CA SER A 53 4.05 -12.17 -2.36
C SER A 53 5.54 -11.78 -2.40
N MET A 54 5.88 -10.63 -3.00
CA MET A 54 7.23 -10.08 -2.97
C MET A 54 7.69 -9.77 -1.54
N LEU A 55 6.84 -9.10 -0.75
CA LEU A 55 7.10 -8.78 0.66
C LEU A 55 7.30 -10.04 1.51
N GLU A 56 6.45 -11.05 1.32
CA GLU A 56 6.56 -12.33 2.02
C GLU A 56 7.88 -13.06 1.70
N MET A 57 8.30 -13.06 0.43
CA MET A 57 9.59 -13.64 0.03
C MET A 57 10.75 -12.87 0.64
N ARG A 58 10.73 -11.53 0.59
CA ARG A 58 11.79 -10.70 1.18
C ARG A 58 11.94 -10.94 2.67
N GLN A 59 10.82 -10.98 3.39
CA GLN A 59 10.83 -11.25 4.82
C GLN A 59 11.39 -12.64 5.16
N LYS A 60 11.02 -13.68 4.41
CA LYS A 60 11.57 -15.04 4.60
C LYS A 60 13.08 -15.06 4.36
N MET A 61 13.57 -14.36 3.33
CA MET A 61 15.01 -14.23 3.08
C MET A 61 15.73 -13.56 4.25
N MET A 62 15.23 -12.42 4.75
CA MET A 62 15.84 -11.74 5.90
C MET A 62 15.84 -12.62 7.16
N GLN A 63 14.74 -13.31 7.44
CA GLN A 63 14.65 -14.24 8.58
C GLN A 63 15.63 -15.40 8.50
N SER A 64 15.95 -15.87 7.29
CA SER A 64 16.93 -16.95 7.09
C SER A 64 18.39 -16.50 7.27
N LEU A 65 18.65 -15.20 7.16
CA LEU A 65 19.98 -14.61 7.30
C LEU A 65 20.29 -14.24 8.77
N ASP A 66 19.28 -13.81 9.54
CA ASP A 66 19.42 -13.40 10.93
C ASP A 66 19.02 -14.51 11.92
N HIS A 67 19.91 -15.51 12.11
CA HIS A 67 19.68 -16.62 13.05
C HIS A 67 19.60 -16.19 14.54
N GLU A 68 20.11 -15.02 14.91
CA GLU A 68 20.21 -14.58 16.33
C GLU A 68 19.32 -13.40 16.74
N ASN A 69 18.69 -12.68 15.80
CA ASN A 69 18.00 -11.43 16.13
C ASN A 69 16.65 -11.27 15.40
N ASN A 70 15.70 -12.14 15.74
CA ASN A 70 14.27 -11.99 15.41
C ASN A 70 13.61 -10.82 16.20
N LYS A 71 14.28 -9.66 16.28
CA LYS A 71 13.91 -8.54 17.15
C LYS A 71 13.49 -7.28 16.41
N ASN A 72 13.71 -7.17 15.10
CA ASN A 72 13.23 -6.04 14.32
C ASN A 72 12.10 -6.47 13.37
N PRO A 73 10.83 -6.25 13.75
CA PRO A 73 9.72 -6.46 12.82
C PRO A 73 9.88 -5.48 11.64
N CYS A 74 10.01 -6.02 10.42
CA CYS A 74 9.94 -5.24 9.20
C CYS A 74 8.49 -4.79 8.97
N ALA A 75 8.28 -3.48 8.87
CA ALA A 75 6.99 -2.89 8.53
C ALA A 75 6.73 -3.10 7.03
N MET A 76 5.81 -4.00 6.69
CA MET A 76 5.48 -4.30 5.29
C MET A 76 4.25 -3.51 4.86
N ARG A 77 4.40 -2.78 3.76
CA ARG A 77 3.38 -1.87 3.22
C ARG A 77 3.21 -2.09 1.73
N VAL A 78 1.97 -2.05 1.27
CA VAL A 78 1.63 -1.82 -0.14
C VAL A 78 1.00 -0.43 -0.23
N LEU A 79 1.58 0.46 -1.04
CA LEU A 79 0.99 1.76 -1.37
C LEU A 79 0.43 1.70 -2.79
N CYS A 80 -0.89 1.64 -2.91
CA CYS A 80 -1.57 1.53 -4.20
C CYS A 80 -1.91 2.91 -4.76
N LEU A 81 -1.33 3.28 -5.90
CA LEU A 81 -1.75 4.46 -6.67
C LEU A 81 -2.72 4.01 -7.77
N THR A 82 -3.93 4.57 -7.81
CA THR A 82 -4.95 4.18 -8.79
C THR A 82 -5.92 5.32 -9.10
N ASP A 83 -6.44 5.37 -10.32
CA ASP A 83 -7.45 6.32 -10.78
C ASP A 83 -8.79 5.66 -11.12
N GLY A 84 -8.93 4.36 -10.84
CA GLY A 84 -10.05 3.57 -11.35
C GLY A 84 -10.49 2.43 -10.44
N GLN A 85 -11.43 1.64 -10.97
CA GLN A 85 -12.02 0.50 -10.29
C GLN A 85 -11.43 -0.81 -10.80
N ASN A 86 -11.32 -1.80 -9.92
CA ASN A 86 -10.86 -3.12 -10.31
C ASN A 86 -11.86 -3.75 -11.29
N ASN A 87 -11.39 -4.12 -12.49
CA ASN A 87 -12.25 -4.67 -13.54
C ASN A 87 -11.81 -6.04 -14.06
N THR A 88 -10.71 -6.60 -13.52
CA THR A 88 -10.20 -7.92 -13.88
C THR A 88 -9.41 -8.55 -12.72
N GLY A 89 -9.00 -9.80 -12.88
CA GLY A 89 -8.10 -10.48 -11.94
C GLY A 89 -8.80 -11.09 -10.73
N VAL A 90 -8.07 -11.15 -9.60
CA VAL A 90 -8.56 -11.75 -8.36
C VAL A 90 -9.53 -10.84 -7.62
N THR A 91 -10.27 -11.41 -6.67
CA THR A 91 -11.23 -10.64 -5.85
C THR A 91 -10.53 -9.85 -4.74
N ALA A 92 -11.20 -8.79 -4.28
CA ALA A 92 -10.76 -8.04 -3.09
C ALA A 92 -10.65 -8.90 -1.83
N GLN A 93 -11.54 -9.89 -1.65
CA GLN A 93 -11.45 -10.83 -0.53
C GLN A 93 -10.17 -11.67 -0.60
N THR A 94 -9.79 -12.13 -1.79
CA THR A 94 -8.52 -12.85 -2.00
C THR A 94 -7.33 -11.99 -1.62
N ALA A 95 -7.29 -10.72 -2.06
CA ALA A 95 -6.23 -9.80 -1.68
C ALA A 95 -6.20 -9.56 -0.16
N LEU A 96 -7.35 -9.36 0.48
CA LEU A 96 -7.44 -9.20 1.93
C LEU A 96 -6.88 -10.41 2.68
N ASP A 97 -7.27 -11.63 2.27
CA ASP A 97 -6.81 -12.86 2.90
C ASP A 97 -5.27 -12.98 2.82
N HIS A 98 -4.67 -12.59 1.67
CA HIS A 98 -3.21 -12.54 1.52
C HIS A 98 -2.56 -11.49 2.43
N CYS A 99 -3.10 -10.28 2.49
CA CYS A 99 -2.56 -9.20 3.32
C CYS A 99 -2.57 -9.58 4.81
N LEU A 100 -3.72 -10.08 5.31
CA LEU A 100 -3.87 -10.45 6.72
C LEU A 100 -2.98 -11.63 7.13
N ARG A 101 -2.83 -12.62 6.24
CA ARG A 101 -1.95 -13.77 6.45
C ARG A 101 -0.48 -13.37 6.59
N VAL A 102 -0.03 -12.41 5.80
CA VAL A 102 1.38 -11.97 5.79
C VAL A 102 1.63 -10.82 6.77
N GLY A 103 0.58 -10.09 7.20
CA GLY A 103 0.70 -8.91 8.04
C GLY A 103 1.14 -7.68 7.26
N VAL A 104 0.58 -7.49 6.06
CA VAL A 104 0.86 -6.34 5.19
C VAL A 104 -0.24 -5.29 5.37
N VAL A 105 0.17 -4.03 5.54
CA VAL A 105 -0.73 -2.87 5.52
C VAL A 105 -0.92 -2.40 4.08
N VAL A 106 -2.16 -2.12 3.68
CA VAL A 106 -2.47 -1.55 2.36
C VAL A 106 -2.93 -0.10 2.54
N ASP A 107 -2.19 0.83 1.97
CA ASP A 107 -2.66 2.20 1.76
C ASP A 107 -3.03 2.41 0.30
N ALA A 108 -3.89 3.39 0.03
CA ALA A 108 -4.23 3.79 -1.32
C ALA A 108 -4.18 5.31 -1.51
N ILE A 109 -3.61 5.75 -2.63
CA ILE A 109 -3.74 7.09 -3.17
C ILE A 109 -4.65 6.99 -4.39
N ILE A 110 -5.81 7.62 -4.29
CA ILE A 110 -6.87 7.57 -5.28
C ILE A 110 -6.86 8.88 -6.05
N VAL A 111 -6.65 8.79 -7.36
CA VAL A 111 -6.67 9.93 -8.26
C VAL A 111 -8.08 10.08 -8.84
N GLY A 112 -8.70 11.23 -8.63
CA GLY A 112 -10.08 11.48 -9.05
C GLY A 112 -11.12 11.08 -8.01
N ASP A 113 -12.36 10.83 -8.43
CA ASP A 113 -13.55 10.74 -7.56
C ASP A 113 -14.31 9.40 -7.64
N THR A 114 -13.74 8.41 -8.31
CA THR A 114 -14.38 7.10 -8.55
C THR A 114 -13.63 5.92 -7.90
N PRO A 115 -13.40 5.95 -6.57
CA PRO A 115 -12.68 4.87 -5.88
C PRO A 115 -13.40 3.52 -6.01
N ASP A 116 -12.64 2.43 -6.05
CA ASP A 116 -13.19 1.10 -5.80
C ASP A 116 -13.57 0.95 -4.31
N PRO A 117 -14.86 0.76 -3.96
CA PRO A 117 -15.27 0.62 -2.56
C PRO A 117 -14.61 -0.58 -1.86
N SER A 118 -14.25 -1.61 -2.60
CA SER A 118 -13.59 -2.80 -2.07
C SER A 118 -12.15 -2.49 -1.69
N LEU A 119 -11.46 -1.58 -2.40
CA LEU A 119 -10.13 -1.13 -2.04
C LEU A 119 -10.13 -0.39 -0.70
N LEU A 120 -11.13 0.47 -0.46
CA LEU A 120 -11.32 1.17 0.82
C LEU A 120 -11.45 0.18 1.99
N LYS A 121 -12.22 -0.89 1.78
CA LYS A 121 -12.40 -1.95 2.77
C LYS A 121 -11.12 -2.74 3.01
N VAL A 122 -10.36 -3.06 1.95
CA VAL A 122 -9.06 -3.75 2.10
C VAL A 122 -8.10 -2.89 2.90
N ALA A 123 -7.96 -1.60 2.56
CA ALA A 123 -7.11 -0.67 3.31
C ALA A 123 -7.53 -0.61 4.78
N THR A 124 -8.82 -0.35 5.05
CA THR A 124 -9.36 -0.29 6.42
C THR A 124 -9.10 -1.57 7.21
N ALA A 125 -9.35 -2.74 6.62
CA ALA A 125 -9.20 -4.03 7.31
C ALA A 125 -7.75 -4.42 7.59
N THR A 126 -6.81 -3.87 6.82
CA THR A 126 -5.37 -4.06 7.03
C THR A 126 -4.75 -2.99 7.93
N GLY A 127 -5.54 -2.00 8.37
CA GLY A 127 -5.07 -0.89 9.20
C GLY A 127 -4.39 0.24 8.43
N GLY A 128 -4.62 0.31 7.12
CA GLY A 128 -4.16 1.40 6.27
C GLY A 128 -5.22 2.44 5.97
N ASP A 129 -4.83 3.44 5.20
CA ASP A 129 -5.56 4.65 4.89
C ASP A 129 -5.76 4.80 3.38
N CYS A 130 -6.84 5.49 3.02
CA CYS A 130 -7.10 5.91 1.65
C CYS A 130 -7.07 7.43 1.58
N PHE A 131 -6.31 7.95 0.62
CA PHE A 131 -6.15 9.37 0.36
C PHE A 131 -6.72 9.68 -1.02
N GLN A 132 -7.48 10.76 -1.14
CA GLN A 132 -8.01 11.19 -2.42
C GLN A 132 -7.30 12.47 -2.88
N ILE A 133 -6.75 12.42 -4.08
CA ILE A 133 -6.09 13.55 -4.75
C ILE A 133 -6.76 13.84 -6.09
N ASN A 134 -6.88 15.11 -6.44
CA ASN A 134 -7.45 15.56 -7.72
C ASN A 134 -6.40 16.21 -8.62
N SER A 135 -5.19 16.41 -8.12
CA SER A 135 -4.08 17.00 -8.84
C SER A 135 -2.75 16.40 -8.38
N LEU A 136 -1.69 16.59 -9.18
CA LEU A 136 -0.32 16.28 -8.73
C LEU A 136 0.10 17.15 -7.53
N GLY A 137 -0.41 18.39 -7.45
CA GLY A 137 -0.16 19.28 -6.31
C GLY A 137 -0.66 18.69 -5.00
N ASP A 138 -1.90 18.18 -5.00
CA ASP A 138 -2.49 17.46 -3.86
C ASP A 138 -1.62 16.25 -3.47
N GLY A 139 -1.04 15.57 -4.46
CA GLY A 139 -0.12 14.45 -4.25
C GLY A 139 1.17 14.87 -3.54
N PHE A 140 1.77 16.00 -3.92
CA PHE A 140 2.94 16.55 -3.24
C PHE A 140 2.61 16.95 -1.79
N GLU A 141 1.53 17.72 -1.58
CA GLU A 141 1.09 18.13 -0.23
C GLU A 141 0.83 16.91 0.67
N LEU A 142 0.25 15.85 0.11
CA LEU A 142 0.00 14.62 0.84
C LEU A 142 1.30 13.93 1.30
N LEU A 143 2.31 13.88 0.43
CA LEU A 143 3.57 13.18 0.69
C LEU A 143 4.52 13.97 1.60
N GLU A 144 4.27 15.26 1.84
CA GLU A 144 4.96 16.05 2.87
C GLU A 144 4.57 15.61 4.31
N ASN A 145 3.49 14.85 4.48
CA ASN A 145 3.09 14.33 5.78
C ASN A 145 3.85 13.04 6.11
N ASP A 146 4.67 13.08 7.16
CA ASP A 146 5.46 11.93 7.62
C ASP A 146 4.63 10.68 7.93
N ALA A 147 3.39 10.82 8.43
CA ALA A 147 2.51 9.68 8.70
C ALA A 147 2.00 9.00 7.41
N VAL A 148 2.03 9.72 6.29
CA VAL A 148 1.76 9.16 4.96
C VAL A 148 3.03 8.55 4.38
N ALA A 149 4.18 9.18 4.55
CA ALA A 149 5.46 8.67 4.04
C ALA A 149 5.94 7.41 4.77
N SER A 150 5.69 7.31 6.09
CA SER A 150 6.24 6.27 6.95
C SER A 150 5.19 5.65 7.88
N LEU A 151 5.02 4.33 7.80
CA LEU A 151 4.18 3.60 8.77
C LEU A 151 4.72 3.71 10.20
N TRP A 152 6.05 3.80 10.36
CA TRP A 152 6.65 4.01 11.68
C TRP A 152 6.28 5.37 12.27
N ALA A 153 6.32 6.43 11.46
CA ALA A 153 5.90 7.76 11.88
C ALA A 153 4.39 7.80 12.17
N ARG A 154 3.56 7.10 11.37
CA ARG A 154 2.12 6.98 11.59
C ARG A 154 1.76 6.40 12.95
N HIS A 155 2.57 5.46 13.43
CA HIS A 155 2.37 4.83 14.73
C HIS A 155 3.14 5.54 15.86
N ASP A 156 3.60 6.78 15.68
CA ASP A 156 4.40 7.53 16.66
C ASP A 156 5.62 6.74 17.18
N GLY A 157 6.21 5.89 16.33
CA GLY A 157 7.31 5.01 16.71
C GLY A 157 6.91 3.79 17.56
N LEU A 158 5.61 3.52 17.75
CA LEU A 158 5.10 2.36 18.46
C LEU A 158 5.13 1.09 17.61
N ALA A 159 4.89 -0.06 18.27
CA ALA A 159 4.91 -1.37 17.62
C ALA A 159 3.85 -1.47 16.52
N MET A 160 4.29 -1.91 15.33
CA MET A 160 3.47 -2.14 14.15
C MET A 160 2.35 -3.18 14.42
N PRO A 161 1.23 -3.13 13.65
CA PRO A 161 0.21 -4.17 13.71
C PRO A 161 0.84 -5.55 13.50
N GLN A 162 0.64 -6.46 14.45
CA GLN A 162 1.19 -7.80 14.33
C GLN A 162 0.39 -8.63 13.32
N ARG A 163 1.09 -9.56 12.66
CA ARG A 163 0.47 -10.61 11.85
C ARG A 163 -0.68 -11.24 12.60
N ARG A 164 -1.83 -11.42 11.93
CA ARG A 164 -2.93 -12.16 12.55
C ARG A 164 -2.52 -13.62 12.75
N PRO A 165 -2.78 -14.22 13.91
CA PRO A 165 -2.54 -15.63 14.12
C PRO A 165 -3.44 -16.44 13.18
N SER A 166 -2.92 -17.57 12.67
CA SER A 166 -3.65 -18.45 11.73
C SER A 166 -4.94 -19.03 12.30
N SER A 167 -5.12 -18.99 13.62
CA SER A 167 -6.33 -19.43 14.33
C SER A 167 -7.41 -18.35 14.48
N ALA A 168 -7.15 -17.10 14.09
CA ALA A 168 -8.14 -16.03 14.18
C ALA A 168 -9.31 -16.28 13.19
N PRO A 169 -10.55 -15.90 13.55
CA PRO A 169 -11.68 -15.96 12.62
C PRO A 169 -11.38 -15.19 11.33
N ARG A 170 -11.83 -15.76 10.20
CA ARG A 170 -11.71 -15.11 8.89
C ARG A 170 -12.47 -13.79 8.90
N VAL A 171 -11.84 -12.75 8.34
CA VAL A 171 -12.50 -11.46 8.10
C VAL A 171 -13.19 -11.53 6.75
N LEU A 172 -14.50 -11.29 6.73
CA LEU A 172 -15.23 -11.11 5.49
C LEU A 172 -15.25 -9.63 5.14
N LEU A 173 -14.98 -9.32 3.87
CA LEU A 173 -15.01 -7.97 3.34
C LEU A 173 -16.41 -7.33 3.49
N SER A 174 -17.47 -8.13 3.54
CA SER A 174 -18.83 -7.68 3.83
C SER A 174 -18.94 -6.99 5.19
N ASP A 175 -18.14 -7.41 6.15
CA ASP A 175 -18.24 -7.01 7.56
C ASP A 175 -17.37 -5.77 7.86
N VAL A 176 -16.56 -5.35 6.89
CA VAL A 176 -15.70 -4.18 7.00
C VAL A 176 -16.51 -2.93 6.67
N ASN A 177 -16.66 -2.06 7.67
CA ASN A 177 -17.15 -0.70 7.47
C ASN A 177 -15.98 0.18 7.01
N ALA A 178 -15.98 0.58 5.73
CA ALA A 178 -14.87 1.33 5.15
C ALA A 178 -14.81 2.76 5.69
N THR A 179 -13.58 3.24 5.93
CA THR A 179 -13.34 4.65 6.19
C THR A 179 -13.46 5.46 4.90
N VAL A 180 -14.01 6.67 4.99
CA VAL A 180 -14.06 7.62 3.86
C VAL A 180 -12.63 8.08 3.54
N PRO A 181 -12.24 8.19 2.26
CA PRO A 181 -10.93 8.73 1.92
C PRO A 181 -10.71 10.14 2.49
N SER A 182 -9.54 10.35 3.05
CA SER A 182 -9.09 11.68 3.46
C SER A 182 -8.86 12.52 2.19
N LYS A 183 -9.62 13.60 2.02
CA LYS A 183 -9.39 14.56 0.94
C LYS A 183 -8.23 15.48 1.31
N VAL A 184 -7.28 15.62 0.40
CA VAL A 184 -6.27 16.69 0.51
C VAL A 184 -6.98 18.00 0.20
N GLY A 185 -7.07 18.87 1.20
CA GLY A 185 -7.83 20.11 1.10
C GLY A 185 -7.03 21.19 0.38
N GLY A 186 -7.52 21.63 -0.78
CA GLY A 186 -7.14 22.93 -1.33
C GLY A 186 -7.49 24.02 -0.33
N GLY A 187 -6.47 24.61 0.29
CA GLY A 187 -6.60 25.75 1.16
C GLY A 187 -7.26 26.93 0.42
N GLY A 188 -8.59 26.99 0.48
CA GLY A 188 -9.34 28.17 0.13
C GLY A 188 -8.87 29.31 1.02
N LYS A 189 -8.18 30.28 0.43
CA LYS A 189 -7.92 31.58 1.05
C LYS A 189 -9.25 32.13 1.57
N GLY A 190 -9.44 32.06 2.88
CA GLY A 190 -10.43 32.87 3.58
C GLY A 190 -9.98 34.33 3.55
N GLY A 191 -10.27 35.01 2.44
CA GLY A 191 -10.29 36.47 2.40
C GLY A 191 -11.49 36.94 3.21
N GLY A 192 -11.23 37.44 4.42
CA GLY A 192 -12.18 38.28 5.15
C GLY A 192 -11.95 39.75 4.80
N PRO A 193 -13.02 40.54 4.56
CA PRO A 193 -12.92 41.98 4.36
C PRO A 193 -12.51 42.74 5.63
#